data_AF-A0A0J0XPX5-F1
#
_entry.id   AF-A0A0J0XPX5-F1
#
_cell.length_a   1.000
_cell.length_b   1.000
_cell.length_c   1.000
_cell.angle_alpha   90.00
_cell.angle_beta   90.00
_cell.angle_gamma   90.00
#
_symmetry.space_group_name_H-M   'P 1'
#
loop_
_entity.id
_entity.type
_entity.pdbx_description
1 polymer ?
#
loop_
_entity_poly.entity_id
_entity_poly.type
_entity_poly.pdbx_seq_one_letter_code
_entity_poly.pdbx_strand_id
1 'polypeptide(L)'
;MSTADPACYPANHHSSPKAEHSPHMAPEQLPKPTETNNGHEPRLIIVSNRLPVTISKDADGEYSFKVSFSNSILWPLFHYHPGEMNFDASYWLAYREANIRFADVVASFVRTGDVVWVQDYHLMLLPMLLRSMITGESNQGEMTRREMGRVKEGVDEAVVNDINIKMPPPNRGNGGGADEGVEMLEDVEEESNPKSPTHRQSSSTPGMTPFQKSEIQARRRGKGGVRIGFFLHTPFPSSEIYRILPVRREILLGVLQCDLIGFHTYDYARHFLSACTRILGLETQPNGIEFEGRWVQVGTFPIGIDPWQFVEGVKLPVVQERLDRLEKRFEDCKVIIGVDRLDYIKGIPQKLHAFEVFLTQHPEWIEKVILIQLAIPSRQDVEEYMNLRSCVNELVGRINGQFSTPTWTPIVFMHRSVPFEELTAMYALADVCLVTSTRDGMNL
;
A
#
# COMPACT_ATOMS: atom_id res chain seq x y z
N MET A 1 -23.92 -42.29 41.72
CA MET A 1 -22.97 -41.19 41.42
C MET A 1 -23.75 -40.12 40.71
N SER A 2 -23.96 -39.01 41.42
CA SER A 2 -24.92 -37.95 41.09
C SER A 2 -24.41 -37.08 39.94
N THR A 3 -25.26 -36.87 38.93
CA THR A 3 -25.21 -35.78 37.96
C THR A 3 -25.54 -34.47 38.69
N ALA A 4 -24.75 -33.41 38.47
CA ALA A 4 -25.00 -32.08 39.00
C ALA A 4 -24.89 -31.05 37.86
N ASP A 5 -25.98 -30.29 37.70
CA ASP A 5 -26.11 -29.10 36.86
C ASP A 5 -25.08 -28.02 37.20
N PRO A 6 -24.61 -27.23 36.23
CA PRO A 6 -23.87 -26.01 36.49
C PRO A 6 -24.83 -24.86 36.83
N ALA A 7 -24.73 -24.40 38.08
CA ALA A 7 -25.49 -23.29 38.63
C ALA A 7 -25.17 -21.94 37.98
N CYS A 8 -26.24 -21.15 37.78
CA CYS A 8 -26.26 -19.73 37.47
C CYS A 8 -25.31 -18.90 38.35
N TYR A 9 -24.54 -18.01 37.73
CA TYR A 9 -23.97 -16.84 38.40
C TYR A 9 -24.88 -15.62 38.17
N PRO A 10 -25.20 -14.82 39.21
CA PRO A 10 -26.16 -13.74 39.11
C PRO A 10 -25.59 -12.50 38.41
N ALA A 11 -26.42 -11.88 37.57
CA ALA A 11 -26.16 -10.59 36.97
C ALA A 11 -26.14 -9.48 38.04
N ASN A 12 -24.98 -8.87 38.25
CA ASN A 12 -24.88 -7.65 39.03
C ASN A 12 -25.38 -6.47 38.19
N HIS A 13 -26.55 -5.95 38.57
CA HIS A 13 -27.05 -4.65 38.17
C HIS A 13 -26.12 -3.54 38.69
N HIS A 14 -25.22 -3.06 37.85
CA HIS A 14 -24.74 -1.68 37.95
C HIS A 14 -25.35 -0.88 36.81
N SER A 15 -26.28 -0.01 37.20
CA SER A 15 -26.91 1.02 36.38
C SER A 15 -25.85 1.93 35.77
N SER A 16 -25.65 1.85 34.45
CA SER A 16 -24.95 2.87 33.68
C SER A 16 -25.69 4.21 33.81
N PRO A 17 -24.99 5.34 33.97
CA PRO A 17 -25.63 6.65 33.95
C PRO A 17 -26.32 6.85 32.60
N LYS A 18 -27.57 7.31 32.62
CA LYS A 18 -28.30 7.75 31.43
C LYS A 18 -27.48 8.83 30.74
N ALA A 19 -27.04 8.57 29.52
CA ALA A 19 -26.51 9.61 28.65
C ALA A 19 -27.65 10.58 28.31
N GLU A 20 -27.58 11.77 28.88
CA GLU A 20 -28.45 12.88 28.51
C GLU A 20 -28.28 13.16 27.00
N HIS A 21 -29.38 13.21 26.27
CA HIS A 21 -29.43 13.61 24.87
C HIS A 21 -28.97 15.07 24.75
N SER A 22 -27.74 15.28 24.31
CA SER A 22 -27.33 16.55 23.72
C SER A 22 -28.05 16.73 22.38
N PRO A 23 -28.65 17.90 22.10
CA PRO A 23 -29.40 18.12 20.87
C PRO A 23 -28.48 18.07 19.65
N HIS A 24 -28.95 17.40 18.61
CA HIS A 24 -28.34 17.34 17.27
C HIS A 24 -27.96 18.74 16.78
N MET A 25 -26.66 18.99 16.63
CA MET A 25 -26.17 20.12 15.83
C MET A 25 -26.22 19.71 14.34
N ALA A 26 -26.91 20.51 13.54
CA ALA A 26 -26.89 20.44 12.08
C ALA A 26 -25.46 20.61 11.54
N PRO A 27 -25.14 20.15 10.31
CA PRO A 27 -23.82 20.26 9.72
C PRO A 27 -23.56 21.70 9.25
N GLU A 28 -23.41 22.62 10.19
CA GLU A 28 -22.83 23.93 9.93
C GLU A 28 -21.38 23.94 10.40
N GLN A 29 -20.49 24.00 9.39
CA GLN A 29 -19.15 24.57 9.50
C GLN A 29 -18.18 23.77 10.38
N LEU A 30 -17.64 22.68 9.81
CA LEU A 30 -16.25 22.33 10.09
C LEU A 30 -15.40 23.61 9.95
N PRO A 31 -14.57 23.96 10.95
CA PRO A 31 -13.74 25.15 10.84
C PRO A 31 -12.86 24.98 9.60
N LYS A 32 -13.05 25.86 8.62
CA LYS A 32 -12.12 25.99 7.50
C LYS A 32 -10.73 26.18 8.11
N PRO A 33 -9.68 25.54 7.58
CA PRO A 33 -8.32 25.75 8.07
C PRO A 33 -8.09 27.26 8.08
N THR A 34 -7.84 27.83 9.26
CA THR A 34 -7.44 29.22 9.37
C THR A 34 -6.21 29.40 8.49
N GLU A 35 -6.35 30.16 7.40
CA GLU A 35 -5.26 30.61 6.56
C GLU A 35 -4.28 31.39 7.46
N THR A 36 -3.27 30.70 7.97
CA THR A 36 -2.09 31.35 8.52
C THR A 36 -1.40 31.99 7.33
N ASN A 37 -1.72 33.27 7.15
CA ASN A 37 -1.27 34.15 6.09
C ASN A 37 0.24 34.48 6.29
N ASN A 38 1.10 33.48 6.16
CA ASN A 38 2.49 33.67 5.77
C ASN A 38 2.49 33.50 4.25
N GLY A 39 2.86 34.54 3.48
CA GLY A 39 2.78 34.62 2.01
C GLY A 39 3.59 33.58 1.20
N HIS A 40 3.51 32.32 1.56
CA HIS A 40 3.96 31.15 0.83
C HIS A 40 2.72 30.29 0.52
N GLU A 41 2.37 30.23 -0.75
CA GLU A 41 1.37 29.27 -1.22
C GLU A 41 1.76 27.85 -0.77
N PRO A 42 0.80 27.06 -0.25
CA PRO A 42 1.07 25.69 0.16
C PRO A 42 1.55 24.88 -1.05
N ARG A 43 2.78 24.36 -0.96
CA ARG A 43 3.42 23.58 -2.02
C ARG A 43 3.25 22.08 -1.73
N LEU A 44 2.27 21.45 -2.39
CA LEU A 44 2.14 19.99 -2.40
C LEU A 44 2.85 19.41 -3.63
N ILE A 45 3.77 18.46 -3.40
CA ILE A 45 4.40 17.69 -4.47
C ILE A 45 4.13 16.23 -4.22
N ILE A 46 3.55 15.57 -5.21
CA ILE A 46 3.35 14.12 -5.21
C ILE A 46 4.44 13.51 -6.07
N VAL A 47 5.29 12.70 -5.45
CA VAL A 47 6.26 11.85 -6.15
C VAL A 47 5.74 10.42 -6.03
N SER A 48 5.49 9.76 -7.15
CA SER A 48 5.01 8.38 -7.17
C SER A 48 5.88 7.55 -8.09
N ASN A 49 6.23 6.33 -7.65
CA ASN A 49 6.77 5.31 -8.54
C ASN A 49 5.60 4.43 -8.99
N ARG A 50 5.31 4.40 -10.30
CA ARG A 50 4.26 3.55 -10.87
C ARG A 50 4.77 2.21 -11.39
N LEU A 51 6.06 1.96 -11.31
CA LEU A 51 6.67 0.72 -11.80
C LEU A 51 6.89 -0.24 -10.61
N PRO A 52 6.13 -1.34 -10.51
CA PRO A 52 6.35 -2.38 -9.49
C PRO A 52 7.57 -3.26 -9.81
N VAL A 53 8.41 -2.80 -10.74
CA VAL A 53 9.42 -3.57 -11.45
C VAL A 53 10.71 -2.77 -11.47
N THR A 54 11.81 -3.45 -11.15
CA THR A 54 13.14 -2.88 -11.39
C THR A 54 13.49 -3.14 -12.84
N ILE A 55 13.81 -2.07 -13.56
CA ILE A 55 14.27 -2.12 -14.94
C ILE A 55 15.79 -2.30 -14.89
N SER A 56 16.26 -3.48 -15.31
CA SER A 56 17.67 -3.73 -15.57
C SER A 56 17.92 -3.76 -17.07
N LYS A 57 18.97 -3.09 -17.53
CA LYS A 57 19.44 -3.15 -18.90
C LYS A 57 20.58 -4.16 -18.95
N ASP A 58 20.49 -5.17 -19.81
CA ASP A 58 21.58 -6.11 -19.98
C ASP A 58 22.73 -5.51 -20.82
N ALA A 59 23.79 -6.29 -21.02
CA ALA A 59 24.99 -5.85 -21.76
C ALA A 59 24.69 -5.54 -23.24
N ASP A 60 23.61 -6.08 -23.78
CA ASP A 60 23.17 -5.90 -25.17
C ASP A 60 22.20 -4.72 -25.33
N GLY A 61 21.75 -4.16 -24.20
CA GLY A 61 20.88 -3.00 -24.15
C GLY A 61 19.40 -3.31 -24.02
N GLU A 62 19.05 -4.58 -23.82
CA GLU A 62 17.68 -5.05 -23.63
C GLU A 62 17.21 -4.83 -22.20
N TYR A 63 15.96 -4.36 -22.07
CA TYR A 63 15.35 -4.11 -20.78
C TYR A 63 14.70 -5.39 -20.24
N SER A 64 15.15 -5.84 -19.07
CA SER A 64 14.55 -6.94 -18.34
C SER A 64 13.77 -6.43 -17.12
N PHE A 65 12.64 -7.07 -16.91
CA PHE A 65 11.66 -6.75 -15.87
C PHE A 65 11.70 -7.86 -14.81
N LYS A 66 12.15 -7.55 -13.59
CA LYS A 66 12.18 -8.53 -12.49
C LYS A 66 11.13 -8.27 -11.44
N VAL A 67 10.57 -9.38 -10.93
CA VAL A 67 9.69 -9.44 -9.77
C VAL A 67 10.31 -8.66 -8.60
N SER A 68 9.50 -7.84 -7.91
CA SER A 68 10.00 -6.95 -6.87
C SER A 68 10.09 -7.62 -5.50
N PHE A 69 11.19 -7.35 -4.81
CA PHE A 69 11.39 -7.65 -3.38
C PHE A 69 10.16 -7.30 -2.52
N SER A 70 9.52 -6.17 -2.83
CA SER A 70 8.31 -5.72 -2.15
C SER A 70 7.19 -6.76 -2.22
N ASN A 71 6.91 -7.35 -3.40
CA ASN A 71 5.78 -8.25 -3.59
C ASN A 71 6.12 -9.72 -3.30
N SER A 72 7.38 -10.14 -3.46
CA SER A 72 7.81 -11.53 -3.22
C SER A 72 8.42 -11.78 -1.85
N ILE A 73 8.78 -10.72 -1.11
CA ILE A 73 9.41 -10.84 0.22
C ILE A 73 8.58 -10.10 1.27
N LEU A 74 8.46 -8.77 1.12
CA LEU A 74 7.86 -7.94 2.17
C LEU A 74 6.36 -8.20 2.29
N TRP A 75 5.63 -8.27 1.17
CA TRP A 75 4.19 -8.55 1.16
C TRP A 75 3.84 -9.88 1.84
N PRO A 76 4.36 -11.06 1.41
CA PRO A 76 4.07 -12.32 2.07
C PRO A 76 4.48 -12.32 3.55
N LEU A 77 5.67 -11.79 3.87
CA LEU A 77 6.17 -11.73 5.24
C LEU A 77 5.25 -10.91 6.16
N PHE A 78 4.86 -9.71 5.71
CA PHE A 78 4.06 -8.78 6.51
C PHE A 78 2.62 -9.27 6.68
N HIS A 79 2.14 -10.12 5.79
CA HIS A 79 0.83 -10.78 5.89
C HIS A 79 0.90 -12.20 6.48
N TYR A 80 1.97 -12.57 7.18
CA TYR A 80 2.11 -13.86 7.86
C TYR A 80 2.06 -15.09 6.93
N HIS A 81 2.52 -14.93 5.68
CA HIS A 81 2.66 -15.98 4.69
C HIS A 81 4.14 -16.24 4.34
N PRO A 82 5.02 -16.57 5.31
CA PRO A 82 6.46 -16.72 5.04
C PRO A 82 6.78 -17.90 4.12
N GLY A 83 5.86 -18.86 3.93
CA GLY A 83 6.01 -19.96 2.98
C GLY A 83 5.97 -19.51 1.51
N GLU A 84 5.35 -18.36 1.23
CA GLU A 84 5.24 -17.76 -0.11
C GLU A 84 6.39 -16.77 -0.38
N MET A 85 7.44 -16.75 0.47
CA MET A 85 8.59 -15.89 0.27
C MET A 85 9.61 -16.54 -0.67
N ASN A 86 9.99 -15.84 -1.73
CA ASN A 86 11.02 -16.29 -2.66
C ASN A 86 12.25 -15.37 -2.63
N PHE A 87 13.25 -15.71 -1.83
CA PHE A 87 14.45 -14.89 -1.65
C PHE A 87 15.45 -15.03 -2.80
N ASP A 88 15.54 -13.96 -3.60
CA ASP A 88 16.61 -13.73 -4.57
C ASP A 88 17.39 -12.47 -4.18
N ALA A 89 18.71 -12.59 -4.04
CA ALA A 89 19.59 -11.46 -3.71
C ALA A 89 19.49 -10.32 -4.75
N SER A 90 19.19 -10.64 -6.00
CA SER A 90 18.97 -9.65 -7.05
C SER A 90 17.72 -8.80 -6.81
N TYR A 91 16.69 -9.32 -6.14
CA TYR A 91 15.52 -8.53 -5.76
C TYR A 91 15.87 -7.48 -4.71
N TRP A 92 16.72 -7.85 -3.74
CA TRP A 92 17.19 -6.91 -2.73
C TRP A 92 18.04 -5.78 -3.32
N LEU A 93 18.92 -6.09 -4.27
CA LEU A 93 19.69 -5.07 -4.99
C LEU A 93 18.75 -4.08 -5.69
N ALA A 94 17.81 -4.59 -6.47
CA ALA A 94 16.75 -3.85 -7.13
C ALA A 94 15.97 -2.90 -6.19
N TYR A 95 15.57 -3.41 -5.01
CA TYR A 95 14.86 -2.62 -4.00
C TYR A 95 15.68 -1.43 -3.49
N ARG A 96 16.98 -1.65 -3.27
CA ARG A 96 17.92 -0.62 -2.83
C ARG A 96 18.13 0.44 -3.90
N GLU A 97 18.32 0.03 -5.15
CA GLU A 97 18.47 0.94 -6.30
C GLU A 97 17.23 1.83 -6.48
N ALA A 98 16.04 1.24 -6.42
CA ALA A 98 14.79 1.97 -6.50
C ALA A 98 14.65 3.01 -5.36
N ASN A 99 14.97 2.62 -4.12
CA ASN A 99 14.93 3.54 -2.98
C ASN A 99 15.97 4.67 -3.07
N ILE A 100 17.18 4.39 -3.58
CA ILE A 100 18.23 5.40 -3.82
C ILE A 100 17.77 6.41 -4.87
N ARG A 101 17.27 5.93 -6.02
CA ARG A 101 16.72 6.79 -7.09
C ARG A 101 15.58 7.66 -6.57
N PHE A 102 14.68 7.08 -5.78
CA PHE A 102 13.57 7.82 -5.18
C PHE A 102 14.08 8.89 -4.21
N ALA A 103 15.10 8.57 -3.41
CA ALA A 103 15.74 9.53 -2.50
C ALA A 103 16.38 10.70 -3.26
N ASP A 104 17.07 10.45 -4.36
CA ASP A 104 17.68 11.49 -5.21
C ASP A 104 16.61 12.43 -5.79
N VAL A 105 15.53 11.88 -6.33
CA VAL A 105 14.40 12.64 -6.86
C VAL A 105 13.76 13.50 -5.77
N VAL A 106 13.41 12.92 -4.62
CA VAL A 106 12.80 13.66 -3.50
C VAL A 106 13.76 14.73 -2.99
N ALA A 107 15.03 14.40 -2.80
CA ALA A 107 16.05 15.35 -2.39
C ALA A 107 16.14 16.53 -3.37
N SER A 108 15.95 16.35 -4.67
CA SER A 108 15.98 17.47 -5.62
C SER A 108 14.89 18.52 -5.38
N PHE A 109 13.75 18.13 -4.81
CA PHE A 109 12.57 18.99 -4.58
C PHE A 109 12.49 19.59 -3.18
N VAL A 110 13.02 18.89 -2.17
CA VAL A 110 12.92 19.25 -0.75
C VAL A 110 13.65 20.56 -0.44
N ARG A 111 12.97 21.44 0.29
CA ARG A 111 13.46 22.71 0.84
C ARG A 111 13.51 22.64 2.37
N THR A 112 14.22 23.58 2.96
CA THR A 112 14.31 23.79 4.42
C THR A 112 12.91 23.89 5.02
N GLY A 113 12.63 23.11 6.07
CA GLY A 113 11.33 23.11 6.76
C GLY A 113 10.22 22.26 6.12
N ASP A 114 10.45 21.66 4.93
CA ASP A 114 9.46 20.81 4.28
C ASP A 114 9.12 19.57 5.15
N VAL A 115 7.91 19.05 4.96
CA VAL A 115 7.47 17.76 5.51
C VAL A 115 7.43 16.75 4.38
N VAL A 116 8.17 15.66 4.53
CA VAL A 116 8.16 14.52 3.60
C VAL A 116 7.39 13.38 4.25
N TRP A 117 6.31 12.93 3.62
CA TRP A 117 5.52 11.80 4.10
C TRP A 117 5.70 10.59 3.19
N VAL A 118 6.51 9.63 3.64
CA VAL A 118 6.81 8.39 2.93
C VAL A 118 5.66 7.38 3.16
N GLN A 119 5.26 6.72 2.08
CA GLN A 119 4.14 5.77 2.10
C GLN A 119 4.62 4.36 1.77
N ASP A 120 4.29 3.45 2.69
CA ASP A 120 4.23 2.00 2.52
C ASP A 120 5.56 1.22 2.37
N TYR A 121 5.44 -0.11 2.41
CA TYR A 121 6.55 -1.08 2.47
C TYR A 121 7.55 -1.02 1.29
N HIS A 122 7.18 -0.36 0.18
CA HIS A 122 8.05 -0.19 -0.98
C HIS A 122 9.23 0.77 -0.71
N LEU A 123 9.08 1.68 0.24
CA LEU A 123 10.00 2.81 0.46
C LEU A 123 10.59 2.82 1.88
N MET A 124 10.78 1.66 2.50
CA MET A 124 11.23 1.58 3.89
C MET A 124 12.69 2.02 4.10
N LEU A 125 13.52 2.09 3.04
CA LEU A 125 14.89 2.62 3.10
C LEU A 125 14.97 4.12 2.82
N LEU A 126 13.93 4.70 2.20
CA LEU A 126 13.90 6.09 1.79
C LEU A 126 14.18 7.08 2.94
N PRO A 127 13.61 6.94 4.15
CA PRO A 127 13.86 7.92 5.21
C PRO A 127 15.34 8.00 5.59
N MET A 128 16.00 6.85 5.69
CA MET A 128 17.42 6.76 5.98
C MET A 128 18.28 7.35 4.86
N LEU A 129 18.01 7.00 3.61
CA LEU A 129 18.74 7.53 2.45
C LEU A 129 18.59 9.06 2.35
N LEU A 130 17.35 9.55 2.45
CA LEU A 130 17.02 10.96 2.34
C LEU A 130 17.64 11.77 3.48
N ARG A 131 17.55 11.30 4.73
CA ARG A 131 18.15 12.00 5.88
C ARG A 131 19.67 12.08 5.75
N SER A 132 20.33 11.02 5.27
CA SER A 132 21.78 11.06 4.99
C SER A 132 22.13 12.05 3.89
N MET A 133 21.36 12.15 2.81
CA MET A 133 21.59 13.15 1.77
C MET A 133 21.42 14.58 2.29
N ILE A 134 20.45 14.82 3.18
CA ILE A 134 20.13 16.16 3.72
C ILE A 134 21.13 16.60 4.79
N THR A 135 21.36 15.75 5.79
CA THR A 135 22.13 16.09 7.00
C THR A 135 23.60 15.74 6.87
N GLY A 136 23.93 14.83 5.96
CA GLY A 136 25.26 14.29 5.78
C GLY A 136 25.50 12.99 6.52
N GLU A 137 26.17 12.03 5.88
CA GLU A 137 26.42 10.71 6.47
C GLU A 137 27.23 10.74 7.76
N SER A 138 28.18 11.67 7.87
CA SER A 138 29.03 11.82 9.06
C SER A 138 28.26 12.18 10.33
N ASN A 139 27.03 12.68 10.19
CA ASN A 139 26.16 13.07 11.29
C ASN A 139 25.22 11.93 11.74
N GLN A 140 25.28 10.77 11.07
CA GLN A 140 24.51 9.59 11.45
C GLN A 140 25.28 8.75 12.47
N GLY A 141 24.55 8.04 13.32
CA GLY A 141 25.16 7.14 14.30
C GLY A 141 25.90 5.97 13.63
N GLU A 142 26.76 5.31 14.40
CA GLU A 142 27.61 4.22 13.90
C GLU A 142 26.78 3.06 13.31
N MET A 143 25.65 2.73 13.95
CA MET A 143 24.76 1.67 13.50
C MET A 143 24.16 2.00 12.12
N THR A 144 23.64 3.21 11.93
CA THR A 144 23.11 3.66 10.63
C THR A 144 24.20 3.69 9.58
N ARG A 145 25.38 4.26 9.87
CA ARG A 145 26.49 4.32 8.89
C ARG A 145 26.95 2.95 8.41
N ARG A 146 27.03 1.97 9.31
CA ARG A 146 27.45 0.60 8.95
C ARG A 146 26.46 -0.05 7.97
N GLU A 147 25.17 0.03 8.27
CA GLU A 147 24.14 -0.61 7.44
C GLU A 147 23.89 0.21 6.16
N MET A 148 24.09 1.53 6.17
CA MET A 148 24.08 2.38 4.98
C MET A 148 25.14 1.92 3.95
N GLY A 149 26.34 1.56 4.40
CA GLY A 149 27.38 1.01 3.53
C GLY A 149 26.90 -0.23 2.78
N ARG A 150 26.23 -1.16 3.48
CA ARG A 150 25.63 -2.36 2.88
C ARG A 150 24.48 -2.05 1.95
N VAL A 151 23.66 -1.03 2.26
CA VAL A 151 22.58 -0.54 1.40
C VAL A 151 23.13 0.10 0.11
N LYS A 152 24.41 0.44 0.03
CA LYS A 152 25.04 1.01 -1.18
C LYS A 152 25.96 0.06 -1.94
N GLU A 153 26.43 -0.99 -1.30
CA GLU A 153 27.31 -2.00 -1.88
C GLU A 153 26.73 -2.68 -3.14
N GLY A 154 27.38 -2.54 -4.29
CA GLY A 154 26.99 -3.21 -5.54
C GLY A 154 25.86 -2.55 -6.33
N VAL A 155 25.40 -1.35 -5.92
CA VAL A 155 24.47 -0.53 -6.72
C VAL A 155 25.24 0.14 -7.86
N ASP A 156 24.82 -0.10 -9.10
CA ASP A 156 25.47 0.44 -10.30
C ASP A 156 25.29 1.98 -10.40
N GLU A 157 26.39 2.69 -10.56
CA GLU A 157 26.41 4.16 -10.67
C GLU A 157 25.76 4.67 -11.96
N ALA A 158 25.73 3.89 -13.05
CA ALA A 158 25.11 4.27 -14.32
C ALA A 158 23.58 4.23 -14.24
N VAL A 159 23.05 3.23 -13.55
CA VAL A 159 21.62 3.00 -13.29
C VAL A 159 21.00 4.17 -12.51
N VAL A 160 21.75 4.84 -11.65
CA VAL A 160 21.28 6.04 -10.91
C VAL A 160 21.21 7.30 -11.79
N ASN A 161 22.01 7.39 -12.86
CA ASN A 161 22.19 8.63 -13.64
C ASN A 161 21.26 8.78 -14.87
N ASP A 162 20.51 7.75 -15.25
CA ASP A 162 19.68 7.75 -16.48
C ASP A 162 18.30 8.43 -16.29
N ILE A 163 18.26 9.55 -15.56
CA ILE A 163 17.04 10.33 -15.33
C ILE A 163 16.92 11.39 -16.44
N ASN A 164 16.62 10.95 -17.67
CA ASN A 164 16.22 11.87 -18.74
C ASN A 164 14.69 12.03 -18.75
N ILE A 165 14.11 12.45 -17.62
CA ILE A 165 12.69 12.80 -17.54
C ILE A 165 12.52 14.18 -18.20
N LYS A 166 12.10 14.21 -19.47
CA LYS A 166 11.60 15.43 -20.12
C LYS A 166 10.36 15.91 -19.34
N MET A 167 10.51 17.04 -18.66
CA MET A 167 9.42 17.69 -17.92
C MET A 167 8.32 18.20 -18.85
N PRO A 168 7.03 18.11 -18.50
CA PRO A 168 6.04 19.01 -19.03
C PRO A 168 6.31 20.44 -18.51
N PRO A 169 6.12 21.48 -19.32
CA PRO A 169 6.30 22.85 -18.88
C PRO A 169 5.27 23.20 -17.77
N PRO A 170 5.58 24.18 -16.90
CA PRO A 170 4.67 24.61 -15.85
C PRO A 170 3.38 25.15 -16.49
N ASN A 171 2.28 24.43 -16.29
CA ASN A 171 1.01 24.84 -16.87
C ASN A 171 0.50 26.07 -16.10
N ARG A 172 0.43 27.21 -16.80
CA ARG A 172 -0.38 28.36 -16.37
C ARG A 172 -1.83 27.89 -16.33
N GLY A 173 -2.53 28.27 -15.27
CA GLY A 173 -3.76 27.63 -14.84
C GLY A 173 -4.85 27.49 -15.90
N ASN A 174 -5.62 26.41 -15.77
CA ASN A 174 -7.06 26.49 -15.81
C ASN A 174 -7.64 25.28 -15.05
N GLY A 175 -8.69 25.52 -14.25
CA GLY A 175 -9.35 24.49 -13.47
C GLY A 175 -10.09 23.48 -14.34
N GLY A 176 -10.21 22.26 -13.82
CA GLY A 176 -10.96 21.16 -14.43
C GLY A 176 -10.47 19.84 -13.87
N GLY A 177 -11.15 19.34 -12.83
CA GLY A 177 -10.98 17.97 -12.39
C GLY A 177 -11.56 17.04 -13.45
N ALA A 178 -10.77 16.08 -13.88
CA ALA A 178 -11.21 14.88 -14.58
C ALA A 178 -10.24 13.77 -14.18
N ASP A 179 -10.74 12.88 -13.34
CA ASP A 179 -10.31 11.49 -13.27
C ASP A 179 -10.78 10.83 -14.56
N GLU A 180 -9.88 10.32 -15.39
CA GLU A 180 -10.23 9.40 -16.49
C GLU A 180 -8.97 8.74 -17.08
N GLY A 181 -9.01 7.40 -17.10
CA GLY A 181 -8.52 6.53 -18.19
C GLY A 181 -7.07 6.67 -18.67
N VAL A 182 -6.24 5.67 -18.41
CA VAL A 182 -5.02 5.46 -19.22
C VAL A 182 -5.39 4.56 -20.39
N GLU A 183 -5.45 5.14 -21.59
CA GLU A 183 -5.37 4.41 -22.86
C GLU A 183 -3.98 3.77 -23.01
N MET A 184 -3.99 2.52 -23.42
CA MET A 184 -2.82 1.81 -23.95
C MET A 184 -2.57 2.35 -25.36
N LEU A 185 -1.35 2.83 -25.63
CA LEU A 185 -0.91 3.07 -27.00
C LEU A 185 0.36 2.28 -27.28
N GLU A 186 0.24 1.43 -28.30
CA GLU A 186 1.26 0.62 -28.94
C GLU A 186 2.23 1.47 -29.77
N ASP A 187 3.44 0.93 -29.92
CA ASP A 187 4.45 1.11 -30.97
C ASP A 187 4.60 2.48 -31.65
N VAL A 188 5.79 3.08 -31.49
CA VAL A 188 6.31 4.08 -32.43
C VAL A 188 7.73 3.69 -32.83
N GLU A 189 7.85 3.32 -34.11
CA GLU A 189 9.11 3.10 -34.83
C GLU A 189 9.99 4.37 -34.83
N GLU A 190 11.29 4.21 -34.60
CA GLU A 190 12.29 5.28 -34.66
C GLU A 190 12.76 5.53 -36.12
N GLU A 191 12.42 6.70 -36.68
CA GLU A 191 13.15 7.27 -37.80
C GLU A 191 14.41 8.00 -37.31
N SER A 192 15.54 7.61 -37.91
CA SER A 192 16.87 8.15 -37.64
C SER A 192 17.12 9.48 -38.37
N ASN A 193 17.71 10.46 -37.67
CA ASN A 193 18.59 11.44 -38.32
C ASN A 193 19.58 12.08 -37.32
N PRO A 194 20.88 12.18 -37.65
CA PRO A 194 21.91 12.57 -36.69
C PRO A 194 22.09 14.09 -36.63
N LYS A 195 22.24 14.65 -35.42
CA LYS A 195 22.82 15.99 -35.23
C LYS A 195 24.07 15.90 -34.36
N SER A 196 25.09 16.59 -34.83
CA SER A 196 26.48 16.61 -34.38
C SER A 196 26.69 17.09 -32.93
N PRO A 197 27.77 16.63 -32.26
CA PRO A 197 28.02 16.97 -30.86
C PRO A 197 28.69 18.34 -30.74
N THR A 198 28.10 19.22 -29.93
CA THR A 198 28.81 20.37 -29.38
C THR A 198 29.30 20.02 -27.98
N HIS A 199 30.63 19.97 -27.81
CA HIS A 199 31.30 19.75 -26.54
C HIS A 199 30.90 20.83 -25.52
N ARG A 200 30.18 20.44 -24.46
CA ARG A 200 30.22 21.14 -23.17
C ARG A 200 31.11 20.34 -22.23
N GLN A 201 32.26 20.90 -21.87
CA GLN A 201 33.13 20.37 -20.83
C GLN A 201 32.38 20.42 -19.49
N SER A 202 31.96 19.27 -18.97
CA SER A 202 31.59 19.12 -17.56
C SER A 202 32.86 18.94 -16.74
N SER A 203 33.12 19.83 -15.81
CA SER A 203 34.17 19.68 -14.80
C SER A 203 33.83 18.49 -13.88
N SER A 204 34.33 17.30 -14.21
CA SER A 204 34.26 16.13 -13.35
C SER A 204 35.37 16.21 -12.30
N THR A 205 34.99 16.26 -11.03
CA THR A 205 35.93 15.98 -9.92
C THR A 205 36.10 14.46 -9.86
N PRO A 206 37.32 13.89 -10.02
CA PRO A 206 37.51 12.44 -10.04
C PRO A 206 37.27 11.83 -8.64
N GLY A 207 36.51 10.74 -8.56
CA GLY A 207 36.46 9.86 -7.37
C GLY A 207 35.24 9.98 -6.44
N MET A 208 34.15 10.67 -6.81
CA MET A 208 32.92 10.75 -6.01
C MET A 208 31.74 10.01 -6.66
N THR A 209 31.02 9.21 -5.88
CA THR A 209 29.80 8.50 -6.30
C THR A 209 28.66 9.47 -6.60
N PRO A 210 27.65 9.12 -7.42
CA PRO A 210 26.46 9.94 -7.68
C PRO A 210 25.73 10.33 -6.38
N PHE A 211 25.60 9.39 -5.44
CA PHE A 211 25.05 9.67 -4.12
C PHE A 211 25.85 10.76 -3.40
N GLN A 212 27.19 10.67 -3.40
CA GLN A 212 28.05 11.68 -2.79
C GLN A 212 27.89 13.05 -3.48
N LYS A 213 27.68 13.08 -4.81
CA LYS A 213 27.36 14.31 -5.55
C LYS A 213 26.00 14.88 -5.14
N SER A 214 24.96 14.06 -5.06
CA SER A 214 23.62 14.44 -4.57
C SER A 214 23.66 14.95 -3.14
N GLU A 215 24.42 14.30 -2.26
CA GLU A 215 24.65 14.70 -0.87
C GLU A 215 25.33 16.08 -0.81
N ILE A 216 26.42 16.28 -1.56
CA ILE A 216 27.10 17.58 -1.63
C ILE A 216 26.14 18.67 -2.16
N GLN A 217 25.33 18.36 -3.17
CA GLN A 217 24.36 19.30 -3.72
C GLN A 217 23.23 19.61 -2.74
N ALA A 218 22.74 18.63 -2.00
CA ALA A 218 21.72 18.80 -0.98
C ALA A 218 22.23 19.61 0.21
N ARG A 219 23.46 19.36 0.67
CA ARG A 219 24.15 20.14 1.72
C ARG A 219 24.31 21.61 1.34
N ARG A 220 24.75 21.89 0.09
CA ARG A 220 24.90 23.26 -0.43
C ARG A 220 23.58 24.05 -0.44
N ARG A 221 22.43 23.38 -0.43
CA ARG A 221 21.09 24.00 -0.42
C ARG A 221 20.55 24.30 1.00
N GLY A 222 21.29 24.01 2.08
CA GLY A 222 20.94 24.46 3.43
C GLY A 222 19.61 23.92 3.97
N LYS A 223 19.29 22.65 3.71
CA LYS A 223 18.00 21.99 4.01
C LYS A 223 17.80 21.59 5.48
N GLY A 224 18.06 22.50 6.41
CA GLY A 224 17.75 22.29 7.83
C GLY A 224 16.25 22.11 8.09
N GLY A 225 15.88 21.44 9.18
CA GLY A 225 14.49 21.42 9.66
C GLY A 225 13.48 20.63 8.82
N VAL A 226 13.93 19.79 7.86
CA VAL A 226 13.05 18.85 7.15
C VAL A 226 12.55 17.78 8.12
N ARG A 227 11.24 17.53 8.12
CA ARG A 227 10.60 16.46 8.91
C ARG A 227 10.21 15.31 8.00
N ILE A 228 10.46 14.08 8.43
CA ILE A 228 10.17 12.87 7.66
C ILE A 228 9.19 12.01 8.44
N GLY A 229 8.00 11.80 7.89
CA GLY A 229 7.02 10.83 8.38
C GLY A 229 7.02 9.57 7.51
N PHE A 230 6.70 8.41 8.09
CA PHE A 230 6.44 7.17 7.37
C PHE A 230 5.14 6.56 7.84
N PHE A 231 4.34 6.01 6.92
CA PHE A 231 3.14 5.26 7.26
C PHE A 231 3.13 3.91 6.54
N LEU A 232 2.91 2.81 7.28
CA LEU A 232 2.79 1.46 6.73
C LEU A 232 1.32 1.09 6.54
N HIS A 233 0.92 0.75 5.31
CA HIS A 233 -0.46 0.38 4.98
C HIS A 233 -0.74 -1.11 5.17
N THR A 234 0.31 -1.92 5.22
CA THR A 234 0.20 -3.35 5.54
C THR A 234 0.30 -3.58 7.05
N PRO A 235 -0.06 -4.78 7.55
CA PRO A 235 0.29 -5.16 8.91
C PRO A 235 1.81 -5.10 9.12
N PHE A 236 2.24 -4.77 10.34
CA PHE A 236 3.61 -5.08 10.75
C PHE A 236 3.62 -6.42 11.50
N PRO A 237 4.37 -7.42 11.04
CA PRO A 237 4.30 -8.76 11.61
C PRO A 237 5.01 -8.82 12.97
N SER A 238 4.66 -9.83 13.78
CA SER A 238 5.34 -10.07 15.05
C SER A 238 6.85 -10.29 14.85
N SER A 239 7.66 -10.00 15.87
CA SER A 239 9.12 -10.11 15.77
C SER A 239 9.62 -11.52 15.42
N GLU A 240 8.86 -12.56 15.78
CA GLU A 240 9.19 -13.96 15.46
C GLU A 240 9.04 -14.27 13.96
N ILE A 241 8.09 -13.60 13.29
CA ILE A 241 7.93 -13.66 11.84
C ILE A 241 8.92 -12.70 11.17
N TYR A 242 8.98 -11.45 11.61
CA TYR A 242 9.84 -10.43 11.01
C TYR A 242 11.33 -10.84 10.96
N ARG A 243 11.83 -11.57 11.96
CA ARG A 243 13.24 -12.03 11.98
C ARG A 243 13.61 -13.01 10.86
N ILE A 244 12.62 -13.60 10.16
CA ILE A 244 12.84 -14.45 8.98
C ILE A 244 13.51 -13.61 7.87
N LEU A 245 13.23 -12.31 7.80
CA LEU A 245 13.82 -11.41 6.81
C LEU A 245 15.35 -11.34 6.95
N PRO A 246 16.13 -11.67 5.89
CA PRO A 246 17.58 -11.59 5.95
C PRO A 246 18.09 -10.16 6.21
N VAL A 247 17.48 -9.18 5.54
CA VAL A 247 17.84 -7.74 5.57
C VAL A 247 17.03 -6.94 6.60
N ARG A 248 16.61 -7.63 7.67
CA ARG A 248 15.74 -7.08 8.72
C ARG A 248 16.28 -5.85 9.42
N ARG A 249 17.62 -5.72 9.53
CA ARG A 249 18.26 -4.59 10.21
C ARG A 249 18.17 -3.33 9.37
N GLU A 250 18.51 -3.46 8.09
CA GLU A 250 18.49 -2.40 7.09
C GLU A 250 17.10 -1.79 6.96
N ILE A 251 16.05 -2.62 6.90
CA ILE A 251 14.66 -2.16 6.84
C ILE A 251 14.22 -1.42 8.11
N LEU A 252 14.54 -1.93 9.31
CA LEU A 252 14.18 -1.24 10.56
C LEU A 252 14.91 0.10 10.69
N LEU A 253 16.22 0.13 10.41
CA LEU A 253 17.02 1.35 10.48
C LEU A 253 16.60 2.35 9.41
N GLY A 254 16.18 1.86 8.25
CA GLY A 254 15.52 2.62 7.19
C GLY A 254 14.40 3.49 7.72
N VAL A 255 13.45 2.87 8.42
CA VAL A 255 12.25 3.53 8.96
C VAL A 255 12.54 4.34 10.23
N LEU A 256 13.48 3.92 11.09
CA LEU A 256 13.87 4.66 12.31
C LEU A 256 14.51 6.02 12.03
N GLN A 257 14.87 6.30 10.77
CA GLN A 257 15.27 7.63 10.34
C GLN A 257 14.10 8.58 10.07
N CYS A 258 12.88 8.22 10.47
CA CYS A 258 11.73 9.13 10.54
C CYS A 258 11.73 9.95 11.84
N ASP A 259 10.89 10.98 11.86
CA ASP A 259 10.47 11.72 13.06
C ASP A 259 9.12 11.19 13.57
N LEU A 260 8.26 10.67 12.67
CA LEU A 260 7.00 10.00 12.97
C LEU A 260 6.85 8.71 12.14
N ILE A 261 6.47 7.62 12.79
CA ILE A 261 6.14 6.33 12.17
C ILE A 261 4.69 6.00 12.53
N GLY A 262 3.86 5.76 11.53
CA GLY A 262 2.44 5.46 11.67
C GLY A 262 2.08 4.05 11.20
N PHE A 263 1.12 3.45 11.91
CA PHE A 263 0.50 2.17 11.55
C PHE A 263 -1.02 2.28 11.68
N HIS A 264 -1.78 1.37 11.07
CA HIS A 264 -3.24 1.33 11.24
C HIS A 264 -3.69 1.02 12.68
N THR A 265 -3.03 0.07 13.35
CA THR A 265 -3.45 -0.44 14.66
C THR A 265 -2.30 -0.42 15.67
N TYR A 266 -2.67 -0.43 16.96
CA TYR A 266 -1.69 -0.49 18.05
C TYR A 266 -0.90 -1.80 18.06
N ASP A 267 -1.50 -2.91 17.61
CA ASP A 267 -0.77 -4.18 17.52
C ASP A 267 0.38 -4.12 16.54
N TYR A 268 0.21 -3.47 15.39
CA TYR A 268 1.28 -3.31 14.41
C TYR A 268 2.39 -2.40 14.94
N ALA A 269 2.03 -1.29 15.60
CA ALA A 269 2.98 -0.42 16.28
C ALA A 269 3.77 -1.18 17.35
N ARG A 270 3.10 -1.94 18.21
CA ARG A 270 3.72 -2.76 19.26
C ARG A 270 4.64 -3.83 18.68
N HIS A 271 4.27 -4.45 17.56
CA HIS A 271 5.12 -5.42 16.87
C HIS A 271 6.39 -4.78 16.29
N PHE A 272 6.28 -3.57 15.72
CA PHE A 272 7.43 -2.80 15.28
C PHE A 272 8.38 -2.47 16.43
N LEU A 273 7.87 -1.94 17.54
CA LEU A 273 8.66 -1.66 18.75
C LEU A 273 9.38 -2.91 19.27
N SER A 274 8.67 -4.05 19.34
CA SER A 274 9.24 -5.34 19.73
C SER A 274 10.34 -5.82 18.77
N ALA A 275 10.18 -5.60 17.46
CA ALA A 275 11.20 -5.92 16.48
C ALA A 275 12.46 -5.06 16.66
N CYS A 276 12.30 -3.75 16.90
CA CYS A 276 13.41 -2.84 17.21
C CYS A 276 14.19 -3.31 18.46
N THR A 277 13.50 -3.65 19.55
CA THR A 277 14.17 -4.17 20.76
C THR A 277 14.91 -5.48 20.48
N ARG A 278 14.26 -6.47 19.86
CA ARG A 278 14.84 -7.82 19.69
C ARG A 278 15.94 -7.90 18.64
N ILE A 279 15.91 -7.05 17.61
CA ILE A 279 16.84 -7.13 16.45
C ILE A 279 17.93 -6.08 16.53
N LEU A 280 17.61 -4.89 17.03
CA LEU A 280 18.57 -3.78 17.12
C LEU A 280 19.09 -3.56 18.55
N GLY A 281 18.45 -4.16 19.56
CA GLY A 281 18.83 -3.98 20.97
C GLY A 281 18.45 -2.61 21.53
N LEU A 282 17.45 -1.95 20.92
CA LEU A 282 17.00 -0.62 21.34
C LEU A 282 15.98 -0.70 22.48
N GLU A 283 16.09 0.22 23.43
CA GLU A 283 15.05 0.44 24.43
C GLU A 283 13.89 1.20 23.80
N THR A 284 12.67 0.74 24.07
CA THR A 284 11.46 1.28 23.44
C THR A 284 10.42 1.62 24.50
N GLN A 285 9.59 2.62 24.21
CA GLN A 285 8.41 2.98 24.99
C GLN A 285 7.15 2.76 24.16
N PRO A 286 5.96 2.66 24.77
CA PRO A 286 4.72 2.40 24.04
C PRO A 286 4.39 3.39 22.90
N ASN A 287 4.95 4.60 22.94
CA ASN A 287 4.71 5.69 22.00
C ASN A 287 5.93 6.05 21.13
N GLY A 288 7.04 5.33 21.22
CA GLY A 288 8.23 5.69 20.46
C GLY A 288 9.54 5.04 20.92
N ILE A 289 10.62 5.45 20.27
CA ILE A 289 11.96 4.91 20.46
C ILE A 289 12.95 6.07 20.45
N GLU A 290 13.89 6.08 21.40
CA GLU A 290 15.07 6.93 21.30
C GLU A 290 16.10 6.27 20.38
N PHE A 291 16.45 6.95 19.29
CA PHE A 291 17.35 6.43 18.27
C PHE A 291 18.32 7.51 17.81
N GLU A 292 19.63 7.25 18.01
CA GLU A 292 20.73 8.15 17.64
C GLU A 292 20.55 9.59 18.16
N GLY A 293 20.13 9.73 19.42
CA GLY A 293 19.90 11.02 20.08
C GLY A 293 18.65 11.77 19.60
N ARG A 294 17.76 11.10 18.84
CA ARG A 294 16.47 11.64 18.42
C ARG A 294 15.34 10.78 18.98
N TRP A 295 14.24 11.43 19.34
CA TRP A 295 13.00 10.74 19.63
C TRP A 295 12.25 10.44 18.33
N VAL A 296 11.99 9.16 18.08
CA VAL A 296 11.18 8.69 16.95
C VAL A 296 9.78 8.37 17.47
N GLN A 297 8.80 9.19 17.11
CA GLN A 297 7.43 8.99 17.53
C GLN A 297 6.81 7.81 16.78
N VAL A 298 6.15 6.90 17.49
CA VAL A 298 5.38 5.80 16.90
C VAL A 298 3.91 5.98 17.27
N GLY A 299 3.02 5.97 16.29
CA GLY A 299 1.60 6.26 16.46
C GLY A 299 0.69 5.37 15.63
N THR A 300 -0.60 5.44 15.95
CA THR A 300 -1.65 4.65 15.29
C THR A 300 -2.65 5.58 14.62
N PHE A 301 -2.80 5.46 13.31
CA PHE A 301 -3.67 6.29 12.50
C PHE A 301 -4.47 5.38 11.55
N PRO A 302 -5.65 4.88 11.97
CA PRO A 302 -6.48 4.06 11.10
C PRO A 302 -6.92 4.90 9.90
N ILE A 303 -6.68 4.40 8.69
CA ILE A 303 -7.10 5.08 7.48
C ILE A 303 -8.61 4.86 7.28
N GLY A 304 -9.28 5.85 6.70
CA GLY A 304 -10.68 5.76 6.31
C GLY A 304 -10.86 6.13 4.84
N ILE A 305 -12.10 6.02 4.38
CA ILE A 305 -12.53 6.46 3.05
C ILE A 305 -13.21 7.83 3.11
N ASP A 306 -13.51 8.41 1.95
CA ASP A 306 -14.53 9.45 1.83
C ASP A 306 -15.90 8.80 1.60
N PRO A 307 -16.74 8.63 2.63
CA PRO A 307 -18.02 7.95 2.48
C PRO A 307 -19.03 8.76 1.65
N TRP A 308 -18.85 10.09 1.56
CA TRP A 308 -19.79 10.95 0.85
C TRP A 308 -19.75 10.71 -0.66
N GLN A 309 -18.60 10.26 -1.19
CA GLN A 309 -18.50 9.88 -2.59
C GLN A 309 -19.51 8.76 -2.94
N PHE A 310 -19.74 7.79 -2.05
CA PHE A 310 -20.73 6.73 -2.26
C PHE A 310 -22.17 7.20 -1.96
N VAL A 311 -22.37 8.01 -0.91
CA VAL A 311 -23.68 8.57 -0.55
C VAL A 311 -24.24 9.47 -1.65
N GLU A 312 -23.39 10.28 -2.28
CA GLU A 312 -23.79 11.11 -3.43
C GLU A 312 -23.74 10.31 -4.74
N GLY A 313 -22.77 9.41 -4.88
CA GLY A 313 -22.62 8.55 -6.06
C GLY A 313 -23.86 7.71 -6.33
N VAL A 314 -24.49 7.15 -5.30
CA VAL A 314 -25.71 6.33 -5.48
C VAL A 314 -26.89 7.14 -6.02
N LYS A 315 -26.94 8.46 -5.80
CA LYS A 315 -28.01 9.35 -6.28
C LYS A 315 -27.88 9.70 -7.76
N LEU A 316 -26.74 9.41 -8.38
CA LEU A 316 -26.51 9.73 -9.79
C LEU A 316 -27.50 8.96 -10.67
N PRO A 317 -28.12 9.58 -11.69
CA PRO A 317 -29.10 8.92 -12.54
C PRO A 317 -28.58 7.63 -13.19
N VAL A 318 -27.31 7.61 -13.62
CA VAL A 318 -26.66 6.43 -14.20
C VAL A 318 -26.54 5.26 -13.21
N VAL A 319 -26.32 5.56 -11.93
CA VAL A 319 -26.21 4.56 -10.86
C VAL A 319 -27.59 4.04 -10.48
N GLN A 320 -28.59 4.91 -10.36
CA GLN A 320 -29.98 4.52 -10.12
C GLN A 320 -30.52 3.61 -11.23
N GLU A 321 -30.33 3.99 -12.50
CA GLU A 321 -30.75 3.15 -13.64
C GLU A 321 -30.02 1.80 -13.64
N ARG A 322 -28.74 1.77 -13.24
CA ARG A 322 -27.99 0.52 -13.12
C ARG A 322 -28.51 -0.35 -11.97
N LEU A 323 -28.78 0.24 -10.81
CA LEU A 323 -29.33 -0.41 -9.64
C LEU A 323 -30.69 -1.03 -9.96
N ASP A 324 -31.62 -0.28 -10.55
CA ASP A 324 -32.95 -0.76 -10.95
C ASP A 324 -32.89 -2.02 -11.84
N ARG A 325 -31.91 -2.07 -12.76
CA ARG A 325 -31.71 -3.23 -13.63
C ARG A 325 -31.16 -4.44 -12.86
N LEU A 326 -30.29 -4.20 -11.89
CA LEU A 326 -29.72 -5.25 -11.07
C LEU A 326 -30.78 -5.81 -10.09
N GLU A 327 -31.57 -4.94 -9.47
CA GLU A 327 -32.68 -5.33 -8.59
C GLU A 327 -33.69 -6.20 -9.34
N LYS A 328 -34.13 -5.79 -10.54
CA LYS A 328 -35.02 -6.62 -11.38
C LYS A 328 -34.40 -7.96 -11.77
N ARG A 329 -33.08 -8.03 -11.96
CA ARG A 329 -32.38 -9.27 -12.31
C ARG A 329 -32.32 -10.24 -11.14
N PHE A 330 -32.25 -9.73 -9.91
CA PHE A 330 -32.05 -10.52 -8.70
C PHE A 330 -33.23 -10.41 -7.71
N GLU A 331 -34.43 -10.07 -8.20
CA GLU A 331 -35.61 -9.73 -7.38
C GLU A 331 -35.96 -10.82 -6.35
N ASP A 332 -35.82 -12.10 -6.73
CA ASP A 332 -36.14 -13.26 -5.87
C ASP A 332 -34.91 -13.83 -5.13
N CYS A 333 -33.76 -13.16 -5.19
CA CYS A 333 -32.50 -13.65 -4.62
C CYS A 333 -31.91 -12.65 -3.62
N LYS A 334 -31.42 -13.17 -2.49
CA LYS A 334 -30.51 -12.42 -1.63
C LYS A 334 -29.14 -12.29 -2.29
N VAL A 335 -28.58 -11.09 -2.29
CA VAL A 335 -27.30 -10.80 -2.94
C VAL A 335 -26.20 -10.65 -1.91
N ILE A 336 -25.21 -11.54 -1.98
CA ILE A 336 -23.96 -11.44 -1.25
C ILE A 336 -22.91 -10.88 -2.21
N ILE A 337 -22.18 -9.85 -1.80
CA ILE A 337 -21.08 -9.28 -2.58
C ILE A 337 -19.73 -9.52 -1.91
N GLY A 338 -18.73 -9.91 -2.69
CA GLY A 338 -17.32 -9.87 -2.32
C GLY A 338 -16.57 -9.03 -3.35
N VAL A 339 -15.82 -8.02 -2.88
CA VAL A 339 -14.99 -7.17 -3.73
C VAL A 339 -13.56 -7.20 -3.21
N ASP A 340 -12.67 -7.82 -3.96
CA ASP A 340 -11.31 -8.06 -3.53
C ASP A 340 -10.35 -7.96 -4.71
N ARG A 341 -9.11 -7.51 -4.49
CA ARG A 341 -8.03 -7.88 -5.42
C ARG A 341 -7.85 -9.39 -5.37
N LEU A 342 -7.52 -10.00 -6.50
CA LEU A 342 -7.16 -11.42 -6.55
C LEU A 342 -5.79 -11.60 -5.87
N ASP A 343 -5.81 -11.73 -4.55
CA ASP A 343 -4.64 -11.77 -3.67
C ASP A 343 -4.90 -12.79 -2.57
N TYR A 344 -3.89 -13.60 -2.23
CA TYR A 344 -4.05 -14.74 -1.32
C TYR A 344 -4.42 -14.31 0.10
N ILE A 345 -4.15 -13.05 0.46
CA ILE A 345 -4.52 -12.50 1.77
C ILE A 345 -6.04 -12.28 1.92
N LYS A 346 -6.79 -12.21 0.80
CA LYS A 346 -8.22 -11.85 0.80
C LYS A 346 -9.14 -13.01 1.14
N GLY A 347 -8.59 -14.21 1.25
CA GLY A 347 -9.34 -15.39 1.69
C GLY A 347 -10.48 -15.78 0.75
N ILE A 348 -10.36 -15.48 -0.55
CA ILE A 348 -11.40 -15.80 -1.56
C ILE A 348 -11.69 -17.32 -1.58
N PRO A 349 -10.72 -18.24 -1.57
CA PRO A 349 -11.01 -19.67 -1.49
C PRO A 349 -11.85 -20.06 -0.26
N GLN A 350 -11.52 -19.51 0.92
CA GLN A 350 -12.25 -19.75 2.16
C GLN A 350 -13.69 -19.22 2.07
N LYS A 351 -13.87 -18.06 1.43
CA LYS A 351 -15.19 -17.48 1.15
C LYS A 351 -16.05 -18.41 0.30
N LEU A 352 -15.48 -18.92 -0.80
CA LEU A 352 -16.17 -19.84 -1.70
C LEU A 352 -16.52 -21.16 -1.03
N HIS A 353 -15.59 -21.74 -0.25
CA HIS A 353 -15.85 -22.95 0.53
C HIS A 353 -16.94 -22.75 1.59
N ALA A 354 -16.93 -21.61 2.31
CA ALA A 354 -17.97 -21.31 3.28
C ALA A 354 -19.35 -21.19 2.61
N PHE A 355 -19.41 -20.58 1.43
CA PHE A 355 -20.65 -20.46 0.67
C PHE A 355 -21.15 -21.82 0.16
N GLU A 356 -20.25 -22.70 -0.29
CA GLU A 356 -20.58 -24.09 -0.63
C GLU A 356 -21.15 -24.88 0.57
N VAL A 357 -20.49 -24.77 1.73
CA VAL A 357 -20.96 -25.40 2.96
C VAL A 357 -22.33 -24.87 3.36
N PHE A 358 -22.54 -23.55 3.25
CA PHE A 358 -23.83 -22.92 3.49
C PHE A 358 -24.93 -23.50 2.61
N LEU A 359 -24.73 -23.59 1.29
CA LEU A 359 -25.72 -24.18 0.37
C LEU A 359 -25.96 -25.67 0.64
N THR A 360 -24.92 -26.40 1.07
CA THR A 360 -25.04 -27.83 1.42
C THR A 360 -25.85 -28.05 2.70
N GLN A 361 -25.60 -27.25 3.73
CA GLN A 361 -26.24 -27.38 5.04
C GLN A 361 -27.62 -26.75 5.08
N HIS A 362 -27.86 -25.76 4.23
CA HIS A 362 -29.10 -25.01 4.13
C HIS A 362 -29.65 -25.03 2.69
N PRO A 363 -30.06 -26.20 2.18
CA PRO A 363 -30.55 -26.35 0.81
C PRO A 363 -31.80 -25.50 0.51
N GLU A 364 -32.52 -25.03 1.53
CA GLU A 364 -33.63 -24.10 1.38
C GLU A 364 -33.25 -22.75 0.75
N TRP A 365 -31.95 -22.42 0.70
CA TRP A 365 -31.41 -21.21 0.06
C TRP A 365 -30.96 -21.41 -1.38
N ILE A 366 -30.96 -22.64 -1.89
CA ILE A 366 -30.73 -22.92 -3.32
C ILE A 366 -31.79 -22.16 -4.13
N GLU A 367 -31.36 -21.48 -5.20
CA GLU A 367 -32.17 -20.55 -6.01
C GLU A 367 -32.70 -19.29 -5.30
N LYS A 368 -32.31 -19.03 -4.03
CA LYS A 368 -32.75 -17.84 -3.27
C LYS A 368 -31.61 -16.94 -2.82
N VAL A 369 -30.37 -17.27 -3.16
CA VAL A 369 -29.18 -16.51 -2.79
C VAL A 369 -28.19 -16.54 -3.94
N ILE A 370 -27.39 -15.50 -4.08
CA ILE A 370 -26.30 -15.44 -5.04
C ILE A 370 -25.07 -14.77 -4.42
N LEU A 371 -23.89 -15.30 -4.74
CA LEU A 371 -22.62 -14.67 -4.43
C LEU A 371 -22.06 -14.01 -5.68
N ILE A 372 -21.97 -12.68 -5.67
CA ILE A 372 -21.23 -11.91 -6.67
C ILE A 372 -19.84 -11.64 -6.14
N GLN A 373 -18.83 -12.33 -6.69
CA GLN A 373 -17.42 -12.10 -6.35
C GLN A 373 -16.74 -11.33 -7.49
N LEU A 374 -16.44 -10.06 -7.22
CA LEU A 374 -15.57 -9.24 -8.03
C LEU A 374 -14.11 -9.44 -7.59
N ALA A 375 -13.31 -10.02 -8.46
CA ALA A 375 -11.87 -10.23 -8.27
C ALA A 375 -11.08 -9.29 -9.19
N ILE A 376 -10.52 -8.22 -8.63
CA ILE A 376 -9.75 -7.23 -9.38
C ILE A 376 -8.37 -7.85 -9.71
N PRO A 377 -7.97 -7.91 -10.99
CA PRO A 377 -6.66 -8.45 -11.38
C PRO A 377 -5.52 -7.73 -10.66
N SER A 378 -4.54 -8.49 -10.16
CA SER A 378 -3.40 -7.97 -9.42
C SER A 378 -2.19 -8.88 -9.62
N ARG A 379 -1.01 -8.31 -9.91
CA ARG A 379 0.29 -9.00 -9.95
C ARG A 379 0.28 -10.30 -10.78
N GLN A 380 -0.20 -10.20 -12.02
CA GLN A 380 -0.46 -11.38 -12.87
C GLN A 380 0.80 -12.16 -13.27
N ASP A 381 1.98 -11.53 -13.19
CA ASP A 381 3.26 -12.15 -13.55
C ASP A 381 3.93 -12.90 -12.38
N VAL A 382 3.27 -12.96 -11.22
CA VAL A 382 3.78 -13.63 -10.02
C VAL A 382 3.13 -15.02 -9.93
N GLU A 383 3.95 -16.07 -9.85
CA GLU A 383 3.52 -17.47 -9.92
C GLU A 383 2.44 -17.79 -8.87
N GLU A 384 2.61 -17.32 -7.64
CA GLU A 384 1.66 -17.54 -6.55
C GLU A 384 0.26 -16.94 -6.87
N TYR A 385 0.20 -15.82 -7.58
CA TYR A 385 -1.05 -15.19 -8.02
C TYR A 385 -1.70 -15.96 -9.18
N MET A 386 -0.90 -16.52 -10.09
CA MET A 386 -1.40 -17.39 -11.16
C MET A 386 -1.98 -18.68 -10.59
N ASN A 387 -1.33 -19.27 -9.59
CA ASN A 387 -1.80 -20.46 -8.89
C ASN A 387 -3.10 -20.18 -8.13
N LEU A 388 -3.18 -19.06 -7.41
CA LEU A 388 -4.41 -18.61 -6.75
C LEU A 388 -5.56 -18.44 -7.74
N ARG A 389 -5.30 -17.79 -8.89
CA ARG A 389 -6.31 -17.61 -9.94
C ARG A 389 -6.85 -18.94 -10.45
N SER A 390 -5.98 -19.91 -10.70
CA SER A 390 -6.36 -21.25 -11.15
C SER A 390 -7.23 -21.94 -10.11
N CYS A 391 -6.83 -21.90 -8.84
CA CYS A 391 -7.59 -22.45 -7.72
C CYS A 391 -8.99 -21.81 -7.59
N VAL A 392 -9.08 -20.47 -7.65
CA VAL A 392 -10.37 -19.76 -7.56
C VAL A 392 -11.28 -20.11 -8.73
N ASN A 393 -10.76 -20.15 -9.96
CA ASN A 393 -11.54 -20.54 -11.13
C ASN A 393 -12.07 -21.97 -11.03
N GLU A 394 -11.24 -22.91 -10.56
CA GLU A 394 -11.64 -24.29 -10.33
C GLU A 394 -12.75 -24.37 -9.27
N LEU A 395 -12.60 -23.68 -8.14
CA LEU A 395 -13.60 -23.65 -7.07
C LEU A 395 -14.94 -23.09 -7.56
N VAL A 396 -14.92 -21.96 -8.28
CA VAL A 396 -16.13 -21.37 -8.88
C VAL A 396 -16.79 -22.36 -9.82
N GLY A 397 -16.02 -22.96 -10.74
CA GLY A 397 -16.53 -23.93 -11.71
C GLY A 397 -17.13 -25.16 -11.05
N ARG A 398 -16.46 -25.71 -10.03
CA ARG A 398 -16.91 -26.89 -9.28
C ARG A 398 -18.19 -26.62 -8.49
N ILE A 399 -18.26 -25.52 -7.74
CA ILE A 399 -19.44 -25.16 -6.94
C ILE A 399 -20.61 -24.85 -7.87
N ASN A 400 -20.40 -24.05 -8.92
CA ASN A 400 -21.46 -23.79 -9.90
C ASN A 400 -21.90 -25.10 -10.58
N GLY A 401 -20.99 -25.99 -10.96
CA GLY A 401 -21.33 -27.29 -11.56
C GLY A 401 -22.15 -28.19 -10.64
N GLN A 402 -22.00 -28.07 -9.33
CA GLN A 402 -22.73 -28.86 -8.34
C GLN A 402 -24.14 -28.32 -8.06
N PHE A 403 -24.31 -27.00 -8.00
CA PHE A 403 -25.53 -26.38 -7.50
C PHE A 403 -26.36 -25.63 -8.56
N SER A 404 -25.78 -25.23 -9.70
CA SER A 404 -26.52 -24.43 -10.70
C SER A 404 -27.70 -25.20 -11.29
N THR A 405 -28.73 -24.45 -11.67
CA THR A 405 -29.86 -24.94 -12.46
C THR A 405 -29.88 -24.22 -13.82
N PRO A 406 -30.73 -24.60 -14.79
CA PRO A 406 -30.79 -23.91 -16.08
C PRO A 406 -31.09 -22.41 -16.00
N THR A 407 -31.66 -21.94 -14.88
CA THR A 407 -32.08 -20.54 -14.68
C THR A 407 -31.33 -19.83 -13.55
N TRP A 408 -30.48 -20.53 -12.79
CA TRP A 408 -29.79 -19.95 -11.63
C TRP A 408 -28.34 -20.43 -11.53
N THR A 409 -27.45 -19.50 -11.21
CA THR A 409 -26.04 -19.77 -10.95
C THR A 409 -25.67 -19.18 -9.59
N PRO A 410 -25.19 -20.00 -8.63
CA PRO A 410 -24.94 -19.55 -7.26
C PRO A 410 -23.80 -18.54 -7.15
N ILE A 411 -22.77 -18.64 -8.00
CA ILE A 411 -21.62 -17.74 -7.97
C ILE A 411 -21.46 -17.02 -9.31
N VAL A 412 -21.56 -15.70 -9.28
CA VAL A 412 -21.17 -14.80 -10.37
C VAL A 412 -19.76 -14.31 -10.09
N PHE A 413 -18.78 -14.90 -10.77
CA PHE A 413 -17.38 -14.52 -10.64
C PHE A 413 -16.95 -13.57 -11.77
N MET A 414 -16.37 -12.44 -11.40
CA MET A 414 -15.93 -11.40 -12.34
C MET A 414 -14.46 -11.09 -12.10
N HIS A 415 -13.58 -11.47 -13.03
CA HIS A 415 -12.15 -11.16 -12.95
C HIS A 415 -11.79 -9.95 -13.82
N ARG A 416 -12.14 -8.75 -13.35
CA ARG A 416 -11.89 -7.45 -14.02
C ARG A 416 -12.04 -6.30 -13.03
N SER A 417 -11.50 -5.13 -13.39
CA SER A 417 -11.87 -3.88 -12.72
C SER A 417 -13.25 -3.43 -13.20
N VAL A 418 -13.98 -2.70 -12.35
CA VAL A 418 -15.25 -2.05 -12.70
C VAL A 418 -15.17 -0.55 -12.40
N PRO A 419 -15.88 0.29 -13.18
CA PRO A 419 -16.00 1.72 -12.88
C PRO A 419 -16.65 1.98 -11.52
N PHE A 420 -16.46 3.18 -10.99
CA PHE A 420 -16.98 3.60 -9.70
C PHE A 420 -18.52 3.50 -9.62
N GLU A 421 -19.21 3.87 -10.70
CA GLU A 421 -20.68 3.84 -10.81
C GLU A 421 -21.22 2.42 -10.71
N GLU A 422 -20.57 1.47 -11.40
CA GLU A 422 -20.93 0.04 -11.34
C GLU A 422 -20.69 -0.52 -9.95
N LEU A 423 -19.53 -0.24 -9.34
CA LEU A 423 -19.22 -0.68 -7.98
C LEU A 423 -20.22 -0.14 -6.97
N THR A 424 -20.58 1.14 -7.08
CA THR A 424 -21.55 1.79 -6.20
C THR A 424 -22.92 1.16 -6.33
N ALA A 425 -23.39 0.88 -7.55
CA ALA A 425 -24.65 0.16 -7.77
C ALA A 425 -24.62 -1.25 -7.17
N MET A 426 -23.50 -1.98 -7.33
CA MET A 426 -23.35 -3.32 -6.78
C MET A 426 -23.32 -3.34 -5.24
N TYR A 427 -22.68 -2.35 -4.61
CA TYR A 427 -22.73 -2.20 -3.16
C TYR A 427 -24.13 -1.85 -2.65
N ALA A 428 -24.84 -0.96 -3.34
CA ALA A 428 -26.21 -0.59 -2.98
C ALA A 428 -27.21 -1.75 -3.13
N LEU A 429 -26.98 -2.64 -4.11
CA LEU A 429 -27.78 -3.84 -4.34
C LEU A 429 -27.61 -4.91 -3.25
N ALA A 430 -26.41 -5.03 -2.69
CA ALA A 430 -26.06 -6.19 -1.88
C ALA A 430 -26.72 -6.18 -0.49
N ASP A 431 -27.37 -7.30 -0.12
CA ASP A 431 -27.88 -7.51 1.23
C ASP A 431 -26.75 -7.79 2.24
N VAL A 432 -25.66 -8.40 1.77
CA VAL A 432 -24.51 -8.79 2.60
C VAL A 432 -23.22 -8.46 1.86
N CYS A 433 -22.30 -7.75 2.53
CA CYS A 433 -20.91 -7.63 2.10
C CYS A 433 -20.05 -8.64 2.84
N LEU A 434 -19.32 -9.49 2.11
CA LEU A 434 -18.53 -10.57 2.67
C LEU A 434 -17.02 -10.30 2.51
N VAL A 435 -16.42 -9.79 3.58
CA VAL A 435 -14.98 -9.50 3.69
C VAL A 435 -14.33 -10.52 4.62
N THR A 436 -13.43 -11.34 4.08
CA THR A 436 -12.89 -12.54 4.75
C THR A 436 -11.38 -12.66 4.66
N SER A 437 -10.68 -11.52 4.59
CA SER A 437 -9.22 -11.50 4.55
C SER A 437 -8.61 -12.30 5.71
N THR A 438 -7.65 -13.16 5.42
CA THR A 438 -6.87 -13.89 6.44
C THR A 438 -5.99 -12.93 7.23
N ARG A 439 -5.41 -11.94 6.55
CA ARG A 439 -4.69 -10.79 7.09
C ARG A 439 -4.90 -9.60 6.17
N ASP A 440 -5.17 -8.43 6.76
CA ASP A 440 -5.29 -7.17 6.03
C ASP A 440 -4.78 -6.06 6.93
N GLY A 441 -4.17 -5.03 6.36
CA GLY A 441 -3.72 -3.87 7.15
C GLY A 441 -4.91 -3.03 7.60
N MET A 442 -5.74 -2.66 6.63
CA MET A 442 -7.09 -2.11 6.79
C MET A 442 -7.86 -2.44 5.51
N ASN A 443 -9.08 -2.97 5.64
CA ASN A 443 -9.95 -3.25 4.50
C ASN A 443 -10.95 -2.09 4.37
N LEU A 444 -10.90 -1.37 3.24
CA LEU A 444 -11.59 -0.10 3.02
C LEU A 444 -12.86 -0.23 2.21
#